data_AF-A0A843GUN2-F1
#
_entry.id   AF-A0A843GUN2-F1
#
_cell.length_a   1.000
_cell.length_b   1.000
_cell.length_c   1.000
_cell.angle_alpha   90.00
_cell.angle_beta   90.00
_cell.angle_gamma   90.00
#
_symmetry.space_group_name_H-M   'P 1'
#
loop_
_entity.id
_entity.type
_entity.pdbx_description
1 polymer ?
#
loop_
_entity_poly.entity_id
_entity_poly.type
_entity_poly.pdbx_seq_one_letter_code
_entity_poly.pdbx_strand_id
1 'polypeptide(L)'
;MKATFLDVYDKKEVKNIQINLEEKAGYFNTLCDDIVTKYAGDLDNLMKWVYNAIIQPDIPADSDTLEKAFLELSNCVYFTYENLEHVGVFDALSKAAYKEVYNDAYTKNIEKDGEKRNKKTVAELTAIAETESKYESVLNDIYSAAYTIIKNKITAAQTMIATLSKILSKRMQEDNTMGSTRQRLVEEY
;
A
#
# COMPACT_ATOMS: atom_id res chain seq x y z
N MET A 1 40.95 20.96 2.01
CA MET A 1 39.61 20.35 2.16
C MET A 1 39.19 19.88 0.76
N LYS A 2 38.99 18.57 0.52
CA LYS A 2 38.57 18.07 -0.80
C LYS A 2 37.12 18.51 -1.03
N ALA A 3 36.87 19.23 -2.12
CA ALA A 3 35.51 19.55 -2.55
C ALA A 3 34.73 18.24 -2.73
N THR A 4 33.60 18.13 -2.06
CA THR A 4 32.68 16.99 -2.21
C THR A 4 31.72 17.25 -3.37
N PHE A 5 31.05 16.20 -3.86
CA PHE A 5 29.99 16.32 -4.87
C PHE A 5 28.93 17.37 -4.48
N LEU A 6 28.74 17.60 -3.17
CA LEU A 6 27.80 18.58 -2.63
C LEU A 6 28.28 20.05 -2.73
N ASP A 7 29.56 20.29 -3.02
CA ASP A 7 30.14 21.64 -3.12
C ASP A 7 30.12 22.20 -4.55
N VAL A 8 29.79 21.38 -5.55
CA VAL A 8 29.98 21.68 -7.00
C VAL A 8 28.67 21.64 -7.81
N TYR A 9 27.54 21.24 -7.23
CA TYR A 9 26.28 21.13 -7.99
C TYR A 9 25.52 22.47 -8.08
N ASP A 10 24.85 22.69 -9.22
CA ASP A 10 23.95 23.83 -9.39
C ASP A 10 22.66 23.58 -8.60
N LYS A 11 22.53 24.28 -7.47
CA LYS A 11 21.35 24.24 -6.60
C LYS A 11 20.05 24.60 -7.35
N LYS A 12 20.11 25.44 -8.39
CA LYS A 12 18.93 25.79 -9.20
C LYS A 12 18.53 24.62 -10.09
N GLU A 13 19.47 23.95 -10.74
CA GLU A 13 19.15 22.75 -11.53
C GLU A 13 18.58 21.64 -10.66
N VAL A 14 19.19 21.36 -9.51
CA VAL A 14 18.67 20.33 -8.59
C VAL A 14 17.24 20.66 -8.14
N LYS A 15 16.96 21.93 -7.84
CA LYS A 15 15.61 22.37 -7.47
C LYS A 15 14.61 22.23 -8.63
N ASN A 16 15.03 22.51 -9.86
CA ASN A 16 14.18 22.32 -11.04
C ASN A 16 13.89 20.83 -11.29
N ILE A 17 14.89 19.95 -11.12
CA ILE A 17 14.71 18.50 -11.22
C ILE A 17 13.73 18.02 -10.14
N GLN A 18 13.85 18.53 -8.90
CA GLN A 18 12.93 18.21 -7.81
C GLN A 18 11.49 18.61 -8.15
N ILE A 19 11.25 19.84 -8.61
CA ILE A 19 9.88 20.31 -8.96
C ILE A 19 9.29 19.44 -10.07
N ASN A 20 10.06 19.16 -11.13
CA ASN A 20 9.61 18.29 -12.22
C ASN A 20 9.31 16.86 -11.75
N LEU A 21 10.06 16.35 -10.76
CA LEU A 21 9.82 15.05 -10.15
C LEU A 21 8.53 15.06 -9.33
N GLU A 22 8.31 16.09 -8.51
CA GLU A 22 7.09 16.26 -7.71
C GLU A 22 5.84 16.31 -8.60
N GLU A 23 5.87 17.03 -9.71
CA GLU A 23 4.76 17.08 -10.68
C GLU A 23 4.45 15.70 -11.29
N LYS A 24 5.48 14.99 -11.76
CA LYS A 24 5.32 13.64 -12.35
C LYS A 24 4.87 12.62 -11.30
N ALA A 25 5.42 12.70 -10.09
CA ALA A 25 5.00 11.88 -8.97
C ALA A 25 3.55 12.16 -8.59
N GLY A 26 3.06 13.39 -8.75
CA GLY A 26 1.65 13.72 -8.55
C GLY A 26 0.71 12.88 -9.42
N TYR A 27 1.02 12.72 -10.70
CA TYR A 27 0.22 11.88 -11.60
C TYR A 27 0.31 10.38 -11.22
N PHE A 28 1.51 9.90 -10.93
CA PHE A 28 1.73 8.52 -10.46
C PHE A 28 0.92 8.23 -9.19
N ASN A 29 1.01 9.11 -8.20
CA ASN A 29 0.32 8.97 -6.92
C ASN A 29 -1.19 9.02 -7.10
N THR A 30 -1.71 9.88 -7.97
CA THR A 30 -3.16 9.95 -8.24
C THR A 30 -3.70 8.60 -8.75
N LEU A 31 -3.02 8.00 -9.74
CA LEU A 31 -3.43 6.69 -10.26
C LEU A 31 -3.30 5.58 -9.21
N CYS A 32 -2.24 5.62 -8.41
CA CYS A 32 -2.04 4.68 -7.31
C CYS A 32 -3.15 4.82 -6.25
N ASP A 33 -3.47 6.04 -5.84
CA ASP A 33 -4.49 6.37 -4.85
C ASP A 33 -5.89 5.97 -5.32
N ASP A 34 -6.20 6.12 -6.61
CA ASP A 34 -7.46 5.65 -7.21
C ASP A 34 -7.60 4.12 -7.09
N ILE A 35 -6.53 3.37 -7.35
CA ILE A 35 -6.51 1.91 -7.19
C ILE A 35 -6.68 1.55 -5.71
N VAL A 36 -5.89 2.17 -4.82
CA VAL A 36 -5.98 1.91 -3.37
C VAL A 36 -7.37 2.22 -2.85
N THR A 37 -7.96 3.35 -3.23
CA THR A 37 -9.31 3.76 -2.82
C THR A 37 -10.35 2.77 -3.34
N LYS A 38 -10.23 2.32 -4.59
CA LYS A 38 -11.15 1.34 -5.18
C LYS A 38 -11.15 -0.01 -4.45
N TYR A 39 -9.97 -0.50 -4.04
CA TYR A 39 -9.83 -1.86 -3.51
C TYR A 39 -9.75 -1.93 -1.98
N ALA A 40 -9.45 -0.82 -1.29
CA ALA A 40 -9.30 -0.75 0.16
C ALA A 40 -10.01 0.45 0.81
N GLY A 41 -10.82 1.21 0.06
CA GLY A 41 -11.53 2.38 0.58
C GLY A 41 -12.49 2.05 1.73
N ASP A 42 -13.15 0.90 1.68
CA ASP A 42 -14.03 0.44 2.77
C ASP A 42 -13.24 0.19 4.06
N LEU A 43 -12.05 -0.39 3.96
CA LEU A 43 -11.16 -0.60 5.11
C LEU A 43 -10.69 0.73 5.68
N ASP A 44 -10.33 1.70 4.84
CA ASP A 44 -9.95 3.04 5.29
C ASP A 44 -11.10 3.77 5.99
N ASN A 45 -12.31 3.67 5.45
CA ASN A 45 -13.51 4.25 6.05
C ASN A 45 -13.81 3.62 7.42
N LEU A 46 -13.69 2.30 7.53
CA LEU A 46 -13.91 1.60 8.78
C LEU A 46 -12.83 1.90 9.82
N MET A 47 -11.55 1.95 9.42
CA MET A 47 -10.45 2.36 10.31
C MET A 47 -10.63 3.80 10.82
N LYS A 48 -11.12 4.73 9.99
CA LYS A 48 -11.48 6.09 10.41
C LYS A 48 -12.64 6.08 11.40
N TRP A 49 -13.67 5.28 11.14
CA TRP A 49 -14.79 5.13 12.08
C TRP A 49 -14.32 4.58 13.43
N VAL A 50 -13.46 3.55 13.45
CA VAL A 50 -12.85 3.01 14.67
C VAL A 50 -12.09 4.10 15.43
N TYR A 51 -11.28 4.90 14.74
CA TYR A 51 -10.56 6.01 15.35
C TYR A 51 -11.52 7.01 16.03
N ASN A 52 -12.56 7.43 15.32
CA ASN A 52 -13.54 8.39 15.83
C ASN A 52 -14.41 7.82 16.95
N ALA A 53 -14.71 6.52 16.92
CA ALA A 53 -15.63 5.88 17.87
C ALA A 53 -14.93 5.38 19.14
N ILE A 54 -13.63 5.07 19.08
CA ILE A 54 -12.92 4.40 20.18
C ILE A 54 -11.76 5.22 20.71
N ILE A 55 -11.02 5.93 19.84
CA ILE A 55 -9.77 6.62 20.24
C ILE A 55 -10.01 8.09 20.55
N GLN A 56 -10.78 8.77 19.71
CA GLN A 56 -11.03 10.21 19.84
C GLN A 56 -12.00 10.64 20.97
N PRO A 57 -13.03 9.87 21.35
CA PRO A 57 -14.04 10.36 22.31
C PRO A 57 -13.47 10.63 23.71
N ASP A 58 -14.00 11.67 24.37
CA ASP A 58 -13.66 12.00 25.77
C ASP A 58 -14.15 10.92 26.76
N ILE A 59 -15.18 10.16 26.36
CA ILE A 59 -15.74 9.05 27.13
C ILE A 59 -15.28 7.74 26.48
N PRO A 60 -14.69 6.80 27.24
CA PRO A 60 -14.31 5.50 26.69
C PRO A 60 -15.50 4.80 26.02
N ALA A 61 -15.29 4.25 24.83
CA ALA A 61 -16.32 3.52 24.08
C ALA A 61 -16.95 2.40 24.94
N ASP A 62 -18.25 2.17 24.81
CA ASP A 62 -18.93 1.04 25.46
C ASP A 62 -18.52 -0.32 24.85
N SER A 63 -18.93 -1.42 25.50
CA SER A 63 -18.55 -2.76 25.05
C SER A 63 -19.19 -3.10 23.70
N ASP A 64 -20.43 -2.69 23.46
CA ASP A 64 -21.15 -2.93 22.20
C ASP A 64 -20.41 -2.29 21.01
N THR A 65 -19.89 -1.08 21.17
CA THR A 65 -19.11 -0.37 20.15
C THR A 65 -17.80 -1.09 19.85
N LEU A 66 -17.11 -1.60 20.88
CA LEU A 66 -15.88 -2.37 20.71
C LEU A 66 -16.13 -3.72 20.02
N GLU A 67 -17.20 -4.42 20.38
CA GLU A 67 -17.59 -5.69 19.77
C GLU A 67 -17.96 -5.50 18.30
N LYS A 68 -18.77 -4.47 18.01
CA LYS A 68 -19.11 -4.08 16.64
C LYS A 68 -17.87 -3.77 15.83
N ALA A 69 -16.96 -2.97 16.36
CA ALA A 69 -15.70 -2.64 15.69
C ALA A 69 -14.84 -3.88 15.40
N PHE A 70 -14.75 -4.80 16.37
CA PHE A 70 -14.02 -6.05 16.19
C PHE A 70 -14.62 -6.91 15.07
N LEU A 71 -15.93 -7.08 15.05
CA LEU A 71 -16.63 -7.90 14.05
C LEU A 71 -16.56 -7.27 12.66
N GLU A 72 -16.91 -6.00 12.52
CA GLU A 72 -16.91 -5.30 11.23
C GLU A 72 -15.51 -5.24 10.65
N LEU A 73 -14.48 -4.97 11.46
CA LEU A 73 -13.09 -4.88 10.99
C LEU A 73 -12.56 -6.25 10.57
N SER A 74 -12.89 -7.31 11.33
CA SER A 74 -12.51 -8.67 10.97
C SER A 74 -13.12 -9.10 9.63
N ASN A 75 -14.40 -8.79 9.41
CA ASN A 75 -15.09 -9.08 8.16
C ASN A 75 -14.56 -8.24 6.99
N CYS A 76 -14.33 -6.94 7.22
CA CYS A 76 -13.79 -6.04 6.19
C CYS A 76 -12.38 -6.46 5.74
N VAL A 77 -11.51 -6.86 6.68
CA VAL A 77 -10.18 -7.38 6.36
C VAL A 77 -10.25 -8.62 5.48
N TYR A 78 -11.20 -9.54 5.73
CA TYR A 78 -11.40 -10.72 4.89
C TYR A 78 -11.65 -10.35 3.42
N PHE A 79 -12.60 -9.45 3.14
CA PHE A 79 -12.87 -9.00 1.77
C PHE A 79 -11.73 -8.15 1.19
N THR A 80 -11.01 -7.40 2.03
CA THR A 80 -9.87 -6.60 1.56
C THR A 80 -8.70 -7.48 1.14
N TYR A 81 -8.53 -8.67 1.72
CA TYR A 81 -7.58 -9.68 1.23
C TYR A 81 -7.93 -10.17 -0.17
N GLU A 82 -9.20 -10.48 -0.44
CA GLU A 82 -9.66 -10.85 -1.78
C GLU A 82 -9.37 -9.73 -2.80
N ASN A 83 -9.66 -8.47 -2.42
CA ASN A 83 -9.35 -7.31 -3.25
C ASN A 83 -7.84 -7.12 -3.49
N LEU A 84 -7.00 -7.39 -2.48
CA LEU A 84 -5.53 -7.36 -2.64
C LEU A 84 -5.06 -8.38 -3.68
N GLU A 85 -5.62 -9.59 -3.68
CA GLU A 85 -5.29 -10.62 -4.68
C GLU A 85 -5.68 -10.17 -6.10
N HIS A 86 -6.82 -9.50 -6.27
CA HIS A 86 -7.18 -8.90 -7.55
C HIS A 86 -6.14 -7.87 -8.02
N VAL A 87 -5.66 -7.00 -7.13
CA VAL A 87 -4.57 -6.06 -7.45
C VAL A 87 -3.27 -6.81 -7.79
N GLY A 88 -2.98 -7.91 -7.08
CA GLY A 88 -1.83 -8.77 -7.37
C GLY A 88 -1.87 -9.40 -8.76
N VAL A 89 -3.06 -9.74 -9.27
CA VAL A 89 -3.23 -10.20 -10.66
C VAL A 89 -2.89 -9.08 -11.64
N PHE A 90 -3.33 -7.85 -11.41
CA PHE A 90 -2.98 -6.72 -12.27
C PHE A 90 -1.48 -6.38 -12.23
N ASP A 91 -0.83 -6.48 -11.06
CA ASP A 91 0.63 -6.36 -10.95
C ASP A 91 1.34 -7.44 -11.78
N ALA A 92 0.93 -8.71 -11.65
CA ALA A 92 1.52 -9.80 -12.43
C ALA A 92 1.32 -9.63 -13.95
N LEU A 93 0.13 -9.22 -14.40
CA LEU A 93 -0.19 -9.01 -15.81
C LEU A 93 0.56 -7.80 -16.40
N SER A 94 0.61 -6.68 -15.68
CA SER A 94 1.36 -5.49 -16.12
C SER A 94 2.87 -5.79 -16.23
N LYS A 95 3.42 -6.59 -15.31
CA LYS A 95 4.80 -7.07 -15.38
C LYS A 95 5.05 -7.96 -16.59
N ALA A 96 4.09 -8.81 -16.95
CA ALA A 96 4.18 -9.66 -18.13
C ALA A 96 4.13 -8.82 -19.41
N ALA A 97 3.20 -7.86 -19.50
CA ALA A 97 3.08 -6.93 -20.62
C ALA A 97 4.35 -6.10 -20.82
N TYR A 98 4.93 -5.57 -19.74
CA TYR A 98 6.23 -4.88 -19.79
C TYR A 98 7.32 -5.75 -20.42
N LYS A 99 7.45 -7.00 -19.95
CA LYS A 99 8.46 -7.93 -20.49
C LYS A 99 8.21 -8.27 -21.94
N GLU A 100 6.96 -8.43 -22.34
CA GLU A 100 6.59 -8.70 -23.73
C GLU A 100 7.04 -7.55 -24.63
N VAL A 101 6.62 -6.31 -24.34
CA VAL A 101 6.99 -5.12 -25.13
C VAL A 101 8.50 -4.91 -25.15
N TYR A 102 9.17 -5.05 -24.01
CA TYR A 102 10.63 -4.92 -23.91
C TYR A 102 11.34 -5.95 -24.80
N ASN A 103 10.97 -7.23 -24.69
CA ASN A 103 11.61 -8.31 -25.43
C ASN A 103 11.33 -8.20 -26.93
N ASP A 104 10.11 -7.80 -27.30
CA ASP A 104 9.73 -7.53 -28.67
C ASP A 104 10.56 -6.41 -29.28
N ALA A 105 10.68 -5.28 -28.58
CA ALA A 105 11.48 -4.14 -29.01
C ALA A 105 12.95 -4.54 -29.20
N TYR A 106 13.51 -5.27 -28.23
CA TYR A 106 14.88 -5.76 -28.26
C TYR A 106 15.12 -6.71 -29.45
N THR A 107 14.25 -7.72 -29.62
CA THR A 107 14.39 -8.75 -30.67
C THR A 107 14.18 -8.17 -32.07
N LYS A 108 13.15 -7.34 -32.27
CA LYS A 108 12.90 -6.66 -33.55
C LYS A 108 14.10 -5.79 -33.97
N ASN A 109 14.78 -5.15 -33.02
CA ASN A 109 15.96 -4.35 -33.33
C ASN A 109 17.19 -5.22 -33.66
N ILE A 110 17.35 -6.38 -33.02
CA ILE A 110 18.39 -7.36 -33.39
C ILE A 110 18.18 -7.86 -34.82
N GLU A 111 16.95 -8.25 -35.17
CA GLU A 111 16.62 -8.75 -36.51
C GLU A 111 16.90 -7.71 -37.59
N LYS A 112 16.49 -6.45 -37.37
CA LYS A 112 16.75 -5.32 -38.28
C LYS A 112 18.23 -5.02 -38.46
N ASP A 113 19.07 -5.36 -37.48
CA ASP A 113 20.51 -5.13 -37.53
C ASP A 113 21.27 -6.34 -38.10
N GLY A 114 20.60 -7.49 -38.26
CA GLY A 114 21.17 -8.69 -38.88
C GLY A 114 21.78 -8.44 -40.26
N GLU A 115 21.19 -7.53 -41.03
CA GLU A 115 21.59 -7.17 -42.39
C GLU A 115 22.50 -5.93 -42.49
N LYS A 116 22.78 -5.24 -41.37
CA LYS A 116 23.55 -4.00 -41.36
C LYS A 116 25.04 -4.23 -41.10
N ARG A 117 25.89 -3.44 -41.76
CA ARG A 117 27.35 -3.40 -41.53
C ARG A 117 27.71 -2.82 -40.15
N ASN A 118 26.97 -1.82 -39.68
CA ASN A 118 27.07 -1.29 -38.32
C ASN A 118 25.85 -1.75 -37.53
N LYS A 119 26.05 -2.77 -36.69
CA LYS A 119 25.04 -3.27 -35.76
C LYS A 119 25.03 -2.39 -34.52
N LYS A 120 23.87 -2.15 -33.93
CA LYS A 120 23.78 -1.53 -32.62
C LYS A 120 24.47 -2.38 -31.58
N THR A 121 25.06 -1.71 -30.61
CA THR A 121 25.60 -2.32 -29.40
C THR A 121 24.46 -2.80 -28.50
N VAL A 122 24.78 -3.72 -27.57
CA VAL A 122 23.83 -4.16 -26.54
C VAL A 122 23.27 -2.98 -25.75
N ALA A 123 24.11 -1.99 -25.43
CA ALA A 123 23.67 -0.79 -24.71
C ALA A 123 22.62 0.03 -25.48
N GLU A 124 22.81 0.18 -26.80
CA GLU A 124 21.84 0.88 -27.65
C GLU A 124 20.53 0.08 -27.78
N LEU A 125 20.60 -1.25 -27.90
CA LEU A 125 19.42 -2.11 -27.96
C LEU A 125 18.63 -2.07 -26.65
N THR A 126 19.32 -2.11 -25.50
CA THR A 126 18.71 -1.95 -24.17
C THR A 126 18.03 -0.59 -24.04
N ALA A 127 18.71 0.51 -24.38
CA ALA A 127 18.14 1.85 -24.28
C ALA A 127 16.86 2.02 -25.14
N ILE A 128 16.84 1.42 -26.33
CA ILE A 128 15.66 1.40 -27.20
C ILE A 128 14.53 0.61 -26.55
N ALA A 129 14.81 -0.61 -26.08
CA ALA A 129 13.81 -1.47 -25.45
C ALA A 129 13.20 -0.84 -24.18
N GLU A 130 14.03 -0.24 -23.32
CA GLU A 130 13.57 0.52 -22.14
C GLU A 130 12.70 1.72 -22.54
N THR A 131 13.07 2.43 -23.60
CA THR A 131 12.30 3.58 -24.09
C THR A 131 10.95 3.16 -24.67
N GLU A 132 10.90 2.05 -25.40
CA GLU A 132 9.68 1.53 -26.02
C GLU A 132 8.71 0.93 -24.99
N SER A 133 9.22 0.35 -23.89
CA SER A 133 8.44 -0.29 -22.83
C SER A 133 8.19 0.58 -21.59
N LYS A 134 8.56 1.86 -21.64
CA LYS A 134 8.52 2.77 -20.48
C LYS A 134 7.13 2.93 -19.86
N TYR A 135 6.06 2.89 -20.67
CA TYR A 135 4.71 3.10 -20.16
C TYR A 135 4.20 1.89 -19.40
N GLU A 136 4.49 0.70 -19.90
CA GLU A 136 4.19 -0.58 -19.26
C GLU A 136 4.98 -0.73 -17.96
N SER A 137 6.25 -0.28 -17.95
CA SER A 137 7.05 -0.22 -16.73
C SER A 137 6.40 0.66 -15.67
N VAL A 138 6.01 1.89 -16.04
CA VAL A 138 5.33 2.82 -15.11
C VAL A 138 4.02 2.23 -14.60
N LEU A 139 3.23 1.61 -15.47
CA LEU A 139 1.98 0.97 -15.06
C LEU A 139 2.20 -0.19 -14.10
N ASN A 140 3.24 -1.00 -14.33
CA ASN A 140 3.61 -2.05 -13.40
C ASN A 140 4.02 -1.49 -12.03
N ASP A 141 4.83 -0.44 -12.01
CA ASP A 141 5.25 0.22 -10.77
C ASP A 141 4.05 0.78 -9.98
N ILE A 142 3.04 1.32 -10.66
CA ILE A 142 1.78 1.80 -10.03
C ILE A 142 1.06 0.65 -9.35
N TYR A 143 0.83 -0.47 -10.03
CA TYR A 143 0.14 -1.62 -9.44
C TYR A 143 0.95 -2.26 -8.30
N SER A 144 2.27 -2.33 -8.43
CA SER A 144 3.16 -2.85 -7.39
C SER A 144 3.13 -1.98 -6.12
N ALA A 145 3.12 -0.66 -6.29
CA ALA A 145 2.97 0.28 -5.19
C ALA A 145 1.59 0.15 -4.52
N ALA A 146 0.50 0.13 -5.30
CA ALA A 146 -0.85 -0.03 -4.79
C ALA A 146 -1.03 -1.34 -3.99
N TYR A 147 -0.52 -2.46 -4.53
CA TYR A 147 -0.50 -3.75 -3.82
C TYR A 147 0.19 -3.64 -2.46
N THR A 148 1.37 -3.03 -2.43
CA THR A 148 2.15 -2.87 -1.19
C THR A 148 1.41 -2.00 -0.17
N ILE A 149 0.79 -0.90 -0.61
CA ILE A 149 0.00 -0.01 0.25
C ILE A 149 -1.18 -0.77 0.88
N ILE A 150 -1.97 -1.48 0.07
CA ILE A 150 -3.14 -2.24 0.55
C ILE A 150 -2.70 -3.33 1.54
N LYS A 151 -1.63 -4.06 1.23
CA LYS A 151 -1.06 -5.07 2.13
C LYS A 151 -0.66 -4.48 3.49
N ASN A 152 -0.04 -3.30 3.49
CA ASN A 152 0.33 -2.60 4.72
C ASN A 152 -0.89 -2.14 5.52
N LYS A 153 -1.94 -1.64 4.85
CA LYS A 153 -3.23 -1.28 5.48
C LYS A 153 -3.88 -2.49 6.15
N ILE A 154 -3.91 -3.64 5.48
CA ILE A 154 -4.42 -4.89 6.04
C ILE A 154 -3.62 -5.29 7.29
N THR A 155 -2.29 -5.22 7.22
CA THR A 155 -1.41 -5.55 8.36
C THR A 155 -1.68 -4.63 9.57
N ALA A 156 -1.88 -3.34 9.32
CA ALA A 156 -2.25 -2.38 10.36
C ALA A 156 -3.63 -2.68 10.96
N ALA A 157 -4.61 -3.02 10.12
CA ALA A 157 -5.96 -3.40 10.56
C ALA A 157 -5.94 -4.69 11.39
N GLN A 158 -5.15 -5.70 11.02
CA GLN A 158 -4.96 -6.92 11.83
C GLN A 158 -4.39 -6.61 13.22
N THR A 159 -3.45 -5.68 13.30
CA THR A 159 -2.89 -5.21 14.57
C THR A 159 -3.96 -4.53 15.42
N MET A 160 -4.84 -3.74 14.79
CA MET A 160 -5.98 -3.13 15.47
C MET A 160 -6.97 -4.19 15.99
N ILE A 161 -7.33 -5.18 15.17
CA ILE A 161 -8.20 -6.31 15.56
C ILE A 161 -7.62 -7.04 16.78
N ALA A 162 -6.31 -7.35 16.76
CA ALA A 162 -5.64 -7.98 17.89
C ALA A 162 -5.67 -7.13 19.16
N THR A 163 -5.61 -5.80 19.00
CA THR A 163 -5.71 -4.85 20.12
C THR A 163 -7.14 -4.80 20.68
N LEU A 164 -8.15 -4.71 19.81
CA LEU A 164 -9.57 -4.73 20.20
C LEU A 164 -9.92 -6.03 20.95
N SER A 165 -9.47 -7.18 20.44
CA SER A 165 -9.67 -8.48 21.10
C SER A 165 -9.12 -8.51 22.53
N LYS A 166 -7.95 -7.91 22.77
CA LYS A 166 -7.36 -7.81 24.12
C LYS A 166 -8.17 -6.90 25.04
N ILE A 167 -8.67 -5.77 24.52
CA ILE A 167 -9.50 -4.83 25.30
C ILE A 167 -10.82 -5.51 25.70
N LEU A 168 -11.49 -6.19 24.76
CA LEU A 168 -12.71 -6.95 25.03
C LEU A 168 -12.48 -8.03 26.09
N SER A 169 -11.42 -8.82 25.94
CA SER A 169 -11.06 -9.86 26.91
C SER A 169 -10.81 -9.30 28.31
N LYS A 170 -10.16 -8.13 28.41
CA LYS A 170 -9.92 -7.45 29.68
C LYS A 170 -11.23 -7.01 30.34
N ARG A 171 -12.15 -6.40 29.57
CA ARG A 171 -13.46 -5.97 30.10
C ARG A 171 -14.28 -7.13 30.64
N MET A 172 -14.31 -8.25 29.90
CA MET A 172 -14.98 -9.47 30.37
C MET A 172 -14.41 -9.98 31.70
N GLN A 173 -13.08 -9.90 31.89
CA GLN A 173 -12.45 -10.29 33.15
C GLN A 173 -12.79 -9.34 34.30
N GLU A 174 -12.81 -8.03 34.04
CA GLU A 174 -13.19 -7.01 35.01
C GLU A 174 -14.65 -7.20 35.46
N ASP A 175 -15.57 -7.42 34.53
CA ASP A 175 -17.00 -7.67 34.82
C ASP A 175 -17.19 -8.93 35.68
N ASN A 176 -16.49 -10.03 35.36
CA ASN A 176 -16.51 -11.26 36.16
C ASN A 176 -15.96 -11.05 37.58
N THR A 177 -14.91 -10.24 37.72
CA THR A 177 -14.29 -9.92 39.01
C THR A 177 -15.19 -9.01 39.86
N MET A 178 -15.86 -8.05 39.24
CA MET A 178 -16.84 -7.19 39.95
C MET A 178 -18.10 -7.98 40.36
N GLY A 179 -18.58 -8.88 39.50
CA GLY A 179 -19.72 -9.76 39.82
C GLY A 179 -19.44 -10.66 41.02
N SER A 180 -18.27 -11.28 41.07
CA SER A 180 -17.84 -12.13 42.20
C SER A 180 -17.61 -11.32 43.49
N THR A 181 -17.11 -10.08 43.39
CA THR A 181 -16.98 -9.18 44.55
C THR A 181 -18.33 -8.77 45.12
N ARG A 182 -19.31 -8.47 44.25
CA ARG A 182 -20.69 -8.16 44.67
C ARG A 182 -21.38 -9.35 45.34
N GLN A 183 -21.18 -10.57 44.83
CA GLN A 183 -21.74 -11.78 45.45
C GLN A 183 -21.17 -12.02 46.85
N ARG A 184 -19.86 -11.86 47.05
CA ARG A 184 -19.24 -11.98 48.39
C ARG A 184 -19.79 -10.96 49.38
N LEU A 185 -19.98 -9.71 48.95
CA LEU A 185 -20.55 -8.69 49.82
C LEU A 185 -22.01 -9.01 50.21
N VAL A 186 -22.77 -9.72 49.37
CA VAL A 186 -24.15 -10.14 49.70
C VAL A 186 -24.17 -11.36 50.62
N GLU A 187 -23.18 -12.25 50.55
CA GLU A 187 -23.06 -13.41 51.44
C GLU A 187 -22.54 -13.04 52.86
N GLU A 188 -21.91 -11.88 53.02
CA GLU A 188 -21.40 -11.37 54.31
C GLU A 188 -22.44 -10.55 55.12
N TYR A 189 -23.66 -10.34 54.61
CA TYR A 189 -24.80 -9.74 55.33
C TYR A 189 -25.93 -10.74 55.56
#